data_AF-I1CD83-F1
#
_entry.id   AF-I1CD83-F1
#
_cell.length_a   1.000
_cell.length_b   1.000
_cell.length_c   1.000
_cell.angle_alpha   90.00
_cell.angle_beta   90.00
_cell.angle_gamma   90.00
#
_symmetry.space_group_name_H-M   'P 1'
#
loop_
_entity.id
_entity.type
_entity.pdbx_description
1 polymer ?
#
loop_
_entity_poly.entity_id
_entity_poly.type
_entity_poly.pdbx_seq_one_letter_code
_entity_poly.pdbx_strand_id
1 'polypeptide(L)'
;MPSVDSSSKPFTLSRIYGNLTIVQSVSAAVYSIYVLIHGVQLVSANFGGVELANRTLPLTRPLYQEKGTEIVLVVGSALVHLFSGIAKFGIRAYWKRFGQDTSHPALLPYHRFVGHMQVPALLLHYYLVRLLPIQKYGDSSFIDFSYIGWGLQNRPKFTYALHTTLIVGNI
;
A
#
# COMPACT_ATOMS: atom_id res chain seq x y z
N MET A 1 -20.17 45.32 -4.31
CA MET A 1 -19.60 44.06 -3.80
C MET A 1 -18.18 43.97 -4.32
N PRO A 2 -17.13 43.99 -3.46
CA PRO A 2 -15.77 43.84 -3.93
C PRO A 2 -15.59 42.43 -4.51
N SER A 3 -14.99 42.36 -5.70
CA SER A 3 -14.61 41.13 -6.37
C SER A 3 -13.70 40.32 -5.46
N VAL A 4 -14.10 39.08 -5.16
CA VAL A 4 -13.20 38.10 -4.54
C VAL A 4 -12.03 37.92 -5.50
N ASP A 5 -10.88 38.49 -5.17
CA ASP A 5 -9.63 38.25 -5.87
C ASP A 5 -9.40 36.74 -5.85
N SER A 6 -9.56 36.11 -7.01
CA SER A 6 -9.20 34.72 -7.25
C SER A 6 -7.69 34.62 -7.09
N SER A 7 -7.21 34.47 -5.84
CA SER A 7 -5.79 34.32 -5.56
C SER A 7 -5.29 33.11 -6.35
N SER A 8 -4.41 33.35 -7.31
CA SER A 8 -3.88 32.29 -8.16
C SER A 8 -3.02 31.34 -7.31
N LYS A 9 -3.00 30.04 -7.65
CA LYS A 9 -2.14 29.06 -6.97
C LYS A 9 -0.69 29.53 -7.11
N PRO A 10 0.08 29.68 -6.01
CA PRO A 10 1.45 30.16 -6.12
C PRO A 10 2.24 29.16 -6.97
N PHE A 11 2.90 29.67 -8.01
CA PHE A 11 3.54 28.89 -9.08
C PHE A 11 4.45 27.77 -8.55
N THR A 12 5.17 28.04 -7.46
CA THR A 12 6.06 27.07 -6.79
C THR A 12 5.29 25.89 -6.18
N LEU A 13 4.17 26.12 -5.47
CA LEU A 13 3.38 25.02 -4.89
C LEU A 13 2.72 24.17 -5.97
N SER A 14 2.29 24.78 -7.07
CA SER A 14 1.75 24.04 -8.21
C SER A 14 2.79 23.11 -8.83
N ARG A 15 4.05 23.57 -8.99
CA ARG A 15 5.16 22.71 -9.45
C ARG A 15 5.47 21.58 -8.48
N ILE A 16 5.52 21.86 -7.18
CA ILE A 16 5.73 20.84 -6.14
C ILE A 16 4.62 19.80 -6.19
N TYR A 17 3.36 20.22 -6.30
CA TYR A 17 2.22 19.32 -6.43
C TYR A 17 2.31 18.42 -7.68
N GLY A 18 2.77 18.99 -8.81
CA GLY A 18 3.03 18.24 -10.04
C GLY A 18 4.12 17.17 -9.83
N ASN A 19 5.27 17.54 -9.28
CA ASN A 19 6.36 16.61 -9.01
C ASN A 19 5.94 15.51 -8.02
N LEU A 20 5.24 15.86 -6.94
CA LEU A 20 4.68 14.89 -6.00
C LEU A 20 3.69 13.93 -6.67
N THR A 21 2.98 14.38 -7.71
CA THR A 21 2.09 13.50 -8.48
C THR A 21 2.87 12.47 -9.28
N ILE A 22 3.96 12.88 -9.92
CA ILE A 22 4.86 11.95 -10.62
C ILE A 22 5.45 10.94 -9.63
N VAL A 23 6.01 11.42 -8.52
CA VAL A 23 6.60 10.57 -7.48
C VAL A 23 5.58 9.57 -6.93
N GLN A 24 4.38 10.03 -6.57
CA GLN A 24 3.30 9.17 -6.05
C GLN A 24 2.90 8.08 -7.06
N SER A 25 2.83 8.41 -8.36
CA SER A 25 2.44 7.47 -9.40
C SER A 25 3.53 6.45 -9.71
N VAL A 26 4.79 6.88 -9.80
CA VAL A 26 5.93 5.98 -10.03
C VAL A 26 6.08 5.02 -8.85
N SER A 27 6.01 5.51 -7.61
CA SER A 27 6.09 4.66 -6.43
C SER A 27 4.91 3.69 -6.32
N ALA A 28 3.71 4.09 -6.77
CA ALA A 28 2.56 3.18 -6.87
C ALA A 28 2.85 2.04 -7.85
N ALA A 29 3.35 2.34 -9.05
CA ALA A 29 3.66 1.33 -10.06
C ALA A 29 4.71 0.31 -9.55
N VAL A 30 5.76 0.79 -8.87
CA VAL A 30 6.78 -0.08 -8.25
C VAL A 30 6.15 -0.98 -7.18
N TYR A 31 5.32 -0.41 -6.30
CA TYR A 31 4.63 -1.18 -5.26
C TYR A 31 3.67 -2.23 -5.86
N SER A 32 2.97 -1.88 -6.95
CA SER A 32 2.07 -2.81 -7.66
C SER A 32 2.82 -4.02 -8.23
N ILE A 33 4.06 -3.86 -8.71
CA ILE A 33 4.88 -5.00 -9.16
C ILE A 33 5.13 -5.95 -7.98
N TYR A 34 5.47 -5.42 -6.81
CA TYR A 34 5.61 -6.24 -5.60
C TYR A 34 4.30 -6.97 -5.27
N VAL A 35 3.16 -6.28 -5.28
CA VAL A 35 1.85 -6.88 -5.00
C VAL A 35 1.54 -8.03 -5.95
N LEU A 36 1.88 -7.92 -7.24
CA LEU A 36 1.71 -9.00 -8.21
C LEU A 36 2.58 -10.22 -7.87
N ILE A 37 3.87 -10.00 -7.59
CA ILE A 37 4.80 -11.09 -7.24
C ILE A 37 4.37 -11.76 -5.93
N HIS A 38 4.00 -10.98 -4.92
CA HIS A 38 3.51 -11.48 -3.64
C HIS A 38 2.17 -12.21 -3.78
N GLY A 39 1.28 -11.71 -4.64
CA GLY A 39 -0.03 -12.28 -4.92
C GLY A 39 0.01 -13.69 -5.53
N VAL A 40 1.13 -14.11 -6.12
CA VAL A 40 1.31 -15.47 -6.66
C VAL A 40 1.00 -16.53 -5.59
N GLN A 41 1.44 -16.33 -4.35
CA GLN A 41 1.22 -17.31 -3.28
C GLN A 41 -0.27 -17.45 -2.93
N LEU A 42 -1.01 -16.34 -2.96
CA LEU A 42 -2.46 -16.33 -2.76
C LEU A 42 -3.17 -17.08 -3.89
N VAL A 43 -2.79 -16.83 -5.15
CA VAL A 43 -3.34 -17.54 -6.30
C VAL A 43 -3.07 -19.05 -6.17
N SER A 44 -1.82 -19.42 -5.89
CA SER A 44 -1.41 -20.81 -5.63
C SER A 44 -2.22 -21.47 -4.51
N ALA A 45 -2.48 -20.75 -3.42
CA ALA A 45 -3.29 -21.26 -2.32
C ALA A 45 -4.75 -21.56 -2.72
N ASN A 46 -5.33 -20.75 -3.61
CA ASN A 46 -6.70 -20.97 -4.08
C ASN A 46 -6.82 -22.18 -5.02
N PHE A 47 -5.77 -22.53 -5.77
CA PHE A 47 -5.79 -23.67 -6.69
C PHE A 47 -5.29 -24.98 -6.09
N GLY A 48 -4.31 -24.93 -5.18
CA GLY A 48 -3.64 -26.13 -4.64
C GLY A 48 -3.44 -26.11 -3.13
N GLY A 49 -4.14 -25.22 -2.42
CA GLY A 49 -4.07 -25.12 -0.97
C GLY A 49 -2.71 -24.65 -0.45
N VAL A 50 -2.53 -24.79 0.86
CA VAL A 50 -1.31 -24.40 1.59
C VAL A 50 -0.07 -25.06 0.98
N GLU A 51 -0.17 -26.32 0.54
CA GLU A 51 0.95 -27.06 -0.04
C GLU A 51 1.49 -26.41 -1.32
N LEU A 52 0.62 -26.06 -2.28
CA LEU A 52 1.06 -25.40 -3.51
C LEU A 52 1.62 -23.99 -3.22
N ALA A 53 0.98 -23.25 -2.31
CA ALA A 53 1.49 -21.95 -1.88
C ALA A 53 2.90 -22.06 -1.28
N ASN A 54 3.14 -23.05 -0.41
CA ASN A 54 4.46 -23.28 0.19
C ASN A 54 5.52 -23.68 -0.85
N ARG A 55 5.17 -24.38 -1.92
CA ARG A 55 6.10 -24.69 -3.03
C ARG A 55 6.44 -23.48 -3.88
N THR A 56 5.49 -22.56 -4.07
CA THR A 56 5.70 -21.34 -4.87
C THR A 56 6.36 -20.19 -4.10
N LEU A 57 6.23 -20.17 -2.78
CA LEU A 57 6.79 -19.14 -1.93
C LEU A 57 8.32 -19.00 -2.10
N PRO A 58 9.14 -20.06 -2.03
CA PRO A 58 10.58 -19.98 -2.29
C PRO A 58 10.96 -19.44 -3.68
N LEU A 59 10.11 -19.64 -4.70
CA LEU A 59 10.37 -19.17 -6.07
C LEU A 59 10.24 -17.65 -6.19
N THR A 60 9.39 -17.05 -5.37
CA THR A 60 9.08 -15.61 -5.43
C THR A 60 9.88 -14.80 -4.43
N ARG A 61 10.26 -15.39 -3.28
CA ARG A 61 11.03 -14.69 -2.23
C ARG A 61 12.29 -13.98 -2.73
N PRO A 62 13.16 -14.58 -3.58
CA PRO A 62 14.35 -13.90 -4.08
C PRO A 62 14.03 -12.58 -4.83
N LEU A 63 12.85 -12.49 -5.45
CA LEU A 63 12.44 -11.32 -6.23
C LEU A 63 12.05 -10.10 -5.36
N TYR A 64 11.73 -10.29 -4.07
CA TYR A 64 11.26 -9.19 -3.22
C TYR A 64 11.76 -9.19 -1.77
N GLN A 65 12.32 -10.29 -1.25
CA GLN A 65 12.85 -10.41 0.12
C GLN A 65 14.38 -10.42 0.19
N GLU A 66 15.08 -10.24 -0.92
CA GLU A 66 16.54 -10.07 -0.87
C GLU A 66 16.94 -8.76 -0.18
N LYS A 67 18.15 -8.78 0.41
CA LYS A 67 18.70 -7.65 1.16
C LYS A 67 18.77 -6.41 0.26
N GLY A 68 17.99 -5.38 0.60
CA GLY A 68 17.88 -4.13 -0.16
C GLY A 68 16.66 -4.09 -1.07
N THR A 69 16.32 -5.19 -1.76
CA THR A 69 15.14 -5.27 -2.63
C THR A 69 13.85 -5.07 -1.85
N GLU A 70 13.72 -5.68 -0.68
CA GLU A 70 12.54 -5.49 0.19
C GLU A 70 12.38 -4.03 0.63
N ILE A 71 13.50 -3.38 0.97
CA ILE A 71 13.52 -1.99 1.41
C ILE A 71 13.08 -1.07 0.27
N VAL A 72 13.51 -1.33 -0.97
CA VAL A 72 13.17 -0.48 -2.12
C VAL A 72 11.78 -0.79 -2.66
N LEU A 73 11.51 -2.06 -3.00
CA LEU A 73 10.28 -2.49 -3.69
C LEU A 73 9.07 -2.50 -2.78
N VAL A 74 9.23 -2.86 -1.50
CA VAL A 74 8.09 -3.06 -0.59
C VAL A 74 7.91 -1.85 0.31
N VAL A 75 8.89 -1.60 1.18
CA VAL A 75 8.75 -0.58 2.22
C VAL A 75 8.91 0.83 1.63
N GLY A 76 9.94 1.04 0.82
CA GLY A 76 10.30 2.33 0.26
C GLY A 76 9.25 2.87 -0.70
N SER A 77 8.83 2.06 -1.67
CA SER A 77 7.78 2.42 -2.63
C SER A 77 6.45 2.74 -1.93
N ALA A 78 6.04 1.95 -0.92
CA ALA A 78 4.82 2.17 -0.14
C ALA A 78 4.89 3.48 0.67
N LEU A 79 6.01 3.72 1.37
CA LEU A 79 6.21 4.94 2.16
C LEU A 79 6.26 6.17 1.26
N VAL A 80 6.99 6.13 0.14
CA VAL A 80 7.05 7.24 -0.82
C VAL A 80 5.66 7.54 -1.39
N HIS A 81 4.87 6.51 -1.73
CA HIS A 81 3.49 6.68 -2.18
C HIS A 81 2.61 7.34 -1.10
N LEU A 82 2.66 6.83 0.13
CA LEU A 82 1.87 7.34 1.24
C LEU A 82 2.21 8.80 1.56
N PHE A 83 3.50 9.11 1.74
CA PHE A 83 3.94 10.45 2.14
C PHE A 83 3.75 11.49 1.04
N SER A 84 3.95 11.13 -0.23
CA SER A 84 3.60 12.03 -1.34
C SER A 84 2.10 12.32 -1.41
N GLY A 85 1.26 11.31 -1.15
CA GLY A 85 -0.19 11.46 -1.02
C GLY A 85 -0.61 12.39 0.14
N ILE A 86 0.00 12.23 1.32
CA ILE A 86 -0.22 13.09 2.49
C ILE A 86 0.21 14.53 2.18
N ALA A 87 1.38 14.73 1.60
CA ALA A 87 1.87 16.05 1.23
C ALA A 87 0.92 16.75 0.24
N LYS A 88 0.46 16.04 -0.80
CA LYS A 88 -0.55 16.54 -1.74
C LYS A 88 -1.88 16.87 -1.07
N PHE A 89 -2.31 16.06 -0.10
CA PHE A 89 -3.49 16.37 0.69
C PHE A 89 -3.31 17.68 1.47
N GLY A 90 -2.15 17.90 2.09
CA GLY A 90 -1.81 19.15 2.78
C GLY A 90 -1.85 20.36 1.84
N ILE A 91 -1.27 20.25 0.64
CA ILE A 91 -1.29 21.33 -0.38
C ILE A 91 -2.74 21.64 -0.81
N ARG A 92 -3.58 20.62 -1.05
CA ARG A 92 -5.00 20.84 -1.38
C ARG A 92 -5.77 21.48 -0.23
N ALA A 93 -5.52 21.06 1.00
CA ALA A 93 -6.14 21.65 2.18
C ALA A 93 -5.74 23.13 2.34
N TYR A 94 -4.47 23.46 2.08
CA TYR A 94 -3.98 24.84 2.03
C TYR A 94 -4.73 25.64 0.97
N TRP A 95 -4.75 25.20 -0.29
CA TRP A 95 -5.47 25.90 -1.37
C TRP A 95 -6.95 26.12 -1.08
N LYS A 96 -7.63 25.10 -0.52
CA LYS A 96 -9.04 25.21 -0.13
C LYS A 96 -9.27 26.28 0.95
N ARG A 97 -8.34 26.45 1.90
CA ARG A 97 -8.41 27.51 2.93
C ARG A 97 -8.31 28.92 2.33
N PHE A 98 -7.66 29.08 1.18
CA PHE A 98 -7.54 30.35 0.46
C PHE A 98 -8.58 30.54 -0.65
N GLY A 99 -9.72 29.82 -0.57
CA GLY A 99 -10.84 29.99 -1.49
C GLY A 99 -10.61 29.45 -2.90
N GLN A 100 -9.54 28.67 -3.11
CA GLN A 100 -9.26 28.09 -4.42
C GLN A 100 -10.04 26.79 -4.62
N ASP A 101 -10.60 26.63 -5.82
CA ASP A 101 -11.22 25.38 -6.21
C ASP A 101 -10.15 24.29 -6.42
N THR A 102 -10.37 23.17 -5.76
CA THR A 102 -9.52 21.96 -5.82
C THR A 102 -10.32 20.74 -6.24
N SER A 103 -11.58 20.94 -6.63
CA SER A 103 -12.49 19.91 -7.12
C SER A 103 -11.97 19.42 -8.46
N HIS A 104 -11.74 18.11 -8.54
CA HIS A 104 -11.54 17.44 -9.80
C HIS A 104 -12.52 16.28 -9.86
N PRO A 105 -13.16 16.02 -11.01
CA PRO A 105 -13.97 14.83 -11.19
C PRO A 105 -13.08 13.61 -10.93
N ALA A 106 -13.44 12.81 -9.92
CA ALA A 106 -12.68 11.64 -9.52
C ALA A 106 -13.16 10.44 -10.34
N LEU A 107 -12.28 9.86 -11.17
CA LEU A 107 -12.54 8.59 -11.84
C LEU A 107 -12.85 7.48 -10.82
N LEU A 108 -12.20 7.53 -9.66
CA LEU A 108 -12.36 6.59 -8.54
C LEU A 108 -12.77 7.37 -7.28
N PRO A 109 -14.07 7.64 -7.06
CA PRO A 109 -14.55 8.52 -5.99
C PRO A 109 -14.21 7.99 -4.58
N TYR A 110 -14.03 6.68 -4.44
CA TYR A 110 -13.70 6.03 -3.16
C TYR A 110 -12.21 5.74 -2.97
N HIS A 111 -11.34 6.06 -3.93
CA HIS A 111 -9.91 5.70 -3.86
C HIS A 111 -9.24 6.22 -2.58
N ARG A 112 -9.61 7.43 -2.14
CA ARG A 112 -9.10 8.01 -0.89
C ARG A 112 -9.55 7.22 0.35
N PHE A 113 -10.82 6.84 0.40
CA PHE A 113 -11.36 6.08 1.51
C PHE A 113 -10.70 4.70 1.60
N VAL A 114 -10.59 4.02 0.45
CA VAL A 114 -9.90 2.73 0.34
C VAL A 114 -8.45 2.84 0.81
N GLY A 115 -7.70 3.84 0.34
CA GLY A 115 -6.33 4.06 0.79
C GLY A 115 -6.22 4.28 2.30
N HIS A 116 -7.15 5.01 2.93
CA HIS A 116 -7.16 5.20 4.38
C HIS A 116 -7.45 3.90 5.16
N MET A 117 -8.31 3.02 4.65
CA MET A 117 -8.57 1.71 5.26
C MET A 117 -7.41 0.73 5.04
N GLN A 118 -6.69 0.86 3.93
CA GLN A 118 -5.59 -0.01 3.58
C GLN A 118 -4.32 0.24 4.40
N VAL A 119 -4.05 1.49 4.82
CA VAL A 119 -2.89 1.81 5.66
C VAL A 119 -2.84 0.98 6.95
N PRO A 120 -3.86 0.98 7.83
CA PRO A 120 -3.82 0.18 9.05
C PRO A 120 -3.81 -1.32 8.76
N ALA A 121 -4.49 -1.79 7.72
CA ALA A 121 -4.46 -3.20 7.31
C ALA A 121 -3.05 -3.63 6.87
N LEU A 122 -2.36 -2.82 6.07
CA LEU A 122 -1.00 -3.09 5.60
C LEU A 122 -0.01 -3.10 6.75
N LEU A 123 -0.10 -2.12 7.67
CA LEU A 123 0.76 -2.06 8.86
C LEU A 123 0.54 -3.28 9.76
N LEU A 124 -0.71 -3.68 9.98
CA LEU A 124 -1.04 -4.86 10.76
C LEU A 124 -0.53 -6.14 10.10
N HIS A 125 -0.71 -6.28 8.78
CA HIS A 125 -0.19 -7.41 8.02
C HIS A 125 1.34 -7.49 8.13
N TYR A 126 2.04 -6.40 7.84
CA TYR A 126 3.50 -6.31 7.97
C TYR A 126 3.96 -6.64 9.39
N TYR A 127 3.26 -6.14 10.41
CA TYR A 127 3.56 -6.47 11.79
C TYR A 127 3.43 -7.98 12.06
N LEU A 128 2.32 -8.60 11.67
CA LEU A 128 2.04 -10.01 11.98
C LEU A 128 2.95 -11.00 11.25
N VAL A 129 3.34 -10.70 10.00
CA VAL A 129 4.09 -11.65 9.15
C VAL A 129 5.58 -11.32 9.04
N ARG A 130 6.01 -10.13 9.50
CA ARG A 130 7.41 -9.68 9.43
C ARG A 130 7.97 -9.31 10.80
N LEU A 131 7.42 -8.28 11.44
CA LEU A 131 8.01 -7.73 12.67
C LEU A 131 7.85 -8.66 13.87
N LEU A 132 6.66 -9.24 14.07
CA LEU A 132 6.40 -10.13 15.18
C LEU A 132 7.27 -11.41 15.11
N PRO A 133 7.42 -12.09 13.95
CA PRO A 133 8.37 -13.17 13.80
C PRO A 133 9.82 -12.77 14.11
N ILE A 134 10.30 -11.64 13.57
CA ILE A 134 11.65 -11.13 13.88
C ILE A 134 11.83 -10.91 15.39
N GLN A 135 10.83 -10.32 16.06
CA GLN A 135 10.87 -10.08 17.51
C GLN A 135 10.89 -11.36 18.35
N LYS A 136 10.21 -12.42 17.87
CA LYS A 136 10.06 -13.68 18.62
C LYS A 136 11.16 -14.70 18.32
N TYR A 137 11.67 -14.72 17.09
CA TYR A 137 12.53 -15.79 16.58
C TYR A 137 13.82 -15.28 15.93
N GLY A 138 14.02 -13.95 15.84
CA GLY A 138 15.21 -13.32 15.26
C GLY A 138 15.20 -13.23 13.72
N ASP A 139 14.23 -13.86 13.06
CA ASP A 139 14.06 -13.87 11.61
C ASP A 139 12.55 -13.97 11.27
N SER A 140 12.16 -13.69 10.03
CA SER A 140 10.82 -13.94 9.49
C SER A 140 10.85 -14.85 8.25
N SER A 141 12.03 -15.31 7.81
CA SER A 141 12.19 -16.16 6.61
C SER A 141 11.54 -17.55 6.75
N PHE A 142 11.32 -18.04 7.97
CA PHE A 142 10.66 -19.32 8.22
C PHE A 142 9.13 -19.24 8.14
N ILE A 143 8.53 -18.04 8.05
CA ILE A 143 7.08 -17.87 7.94
C ILE A 143 6.62 -18.27 6.55
N ASP A 144 5.87 -19.37 6.46
CA ASP A 144 5.32 -19.92 5.24
C ASP A 144 3.81 -19.65 5.13
N PHE A 145 3.16 -20.22 4.12
CA PHE A 145 1.72 -20.09 3.95
C PHE A 145 0.94 -20.88 5.02
N SER A 146 1.56 -21.84 5.70
CA SER A 146 0.94 -22.59 6.80
C SER A 146 0.60 -21.67 7.97
N TYR A 147 1.41 -20.65 8.24
CA TYR A 147 1.10 -19.62 9.24
C TYR A 147 -0.20 -18.86 8.92
N ILE A 148 -0.40 -18.50 7.66
CA ILE A 148 -1.64 -17.86 7.18
C ILE A 148 -2.81 -18.85 7.21
N GLY A 149 -2.58 -20.10 6.78
CA GLY A 149 -3.55 -21.18 6.82
C GLY A 149 -4.07 -21.44 8.24
N TRP A 150 -3.17 -21.46 9.23
CA TRP A 150 -3.55 -21.56 10.64
C TRP A 150 -4.45 -20.39 11.08
N GLY A 151 -4.13 -19.16 10.66
CA GLY A 151 -4.96 -17.99 10.92
C GLY A 151 -6.35 -18.08 10.28
N LEU A 152 -6.45 -18.59 9.05
CA LEU A 152 -7.72 -18.80 8.36
C LEU A 152 -8.58 -19.88 9.06
N GLN A 153 -7.95 -20.93 9.59
CA GLN A 153 -8.66 -22.00 10.30
C GLN A 153 -9.10 -21.59 11.71
N ASN A 154 -8.23 -20.91 12.47
CA ASN A 154 -8.44 -20.67 13.91
C ASN A 154 -9.02 -19.28 14.21
N ARG A 155 -8.81 -18.30 13.32
CA ARG A 155 -9.30 -16.92 13.45
C ARG A 155 -9.94 -16.43 12.13
N PRO A 156 -10.88 -17.19 11.54
CA PRO A 156 -11.35 -16.98 10.16
C PRO A 156 -11.84 -15.55 9.92
N LYS A 157 -12.73 -15.02 10.76
CA LYS A 157 -13.31 -13.67 10.58
C LYS A 157 -12.23 -12.59 10.51
N PHE A 158 -11.26 -12.64 11.41
CA PHE A 158 -10.17 -11.67 11.46
C PHE A 158 -9.26 -11.81 10.24
N THR A 159 -8.83 -13.05 9.94
CA THR A 159 -7.88 -13.32 8.87
C THR A 159 -8.49 -13.03 7.49
N TYR A 160 -9.74 -13.42 7.24
CA TYR A 160 -10.46 -13.05 6.03
C TYR A 160 -10.63 -11.54 5.91
N ALA A 161 -11.10 -10.85 6.96
CA ALA A 161 -11.29 -9.40 6.89
C ALA A 161 -9.98 -8.68 6.54
N LEU A 162 -8.87 -9.02 7.21
CA LEU A 162 -7.56 -8.45 6.93
C LEU A 162 -7.13 -8.66 5.47
N HIS A 163 -7.17 -9.90 4.98
CA HIS A 163 -6.70 -10.21 3.63
C HIS A 163 -7.64 -9.65 2.55
N THR A 164 -8.97 -9.65 2.77
CA THR A 164 -9.92 -9.03 1.84
C THR A 164 -9.68 -7.53 1.72
N THR A 165 -9.46 -6.82 2.83
CA THR A 165 -9.12 -5.39 2.80
C THR A 165 -7.84 -5.13 2.02
N LEU A 166 -6.82 -5.98 2.20
CA LEU A 166 -5.56 -5.85 1.47
C LEU A 166 -5.73 -6.15 -0.03
N ILE A 167 -6.47 -7.19 -0.40
CA ILE A 167 -6.66 -7.56 -1.81
C ILE A 167 -7.46 -6.48 -2.53
N VAL A 168 -8.64 -6.12 -2.00
CA VAL A 168 -9.53 -5.14 -2.64
C VAL A 168 -8.91 -3.75 -2.68
N GLY A 169 -8.10 -3.39 -1.68
CA GLY A 169 -7.43 -2.09 -1.67
C GLY A 169 -6.33 -1.92 -2.73
N ASN A 170 -5.77 -3.03 -3.23
CA ASN A 170 -4.71 -3.02 -4.23
C ASN A 170 -5.18 -3.22 -5.68
N ILE A 171 -6.50 -3.31 -5.91
CA ILE A 171 -7.15 -3.36 -7.24
C ILE A 171 -7.63 -1.96 -7.61
#